data_AF-A0A1V1VFM1-F1
#
_entry.id   AF-A0A1V1VFM1-F1
#
_cell.length_a   1.000
_cell.length_b   1.000
_cell.length_c   1.000
_cell.angle_alpha   90.00
_cell.angle_beta   90.00
_cell.angle_gamma   90.00
#
_symmetry.space_group_name_H-M   'P 1'
#
loop_
_entity.id
_entity.type
_entity.pdbx_description
1 polymer ?
#
loop_
_entity_poly.entity_id
_entity_poly.type
_entity_poly.pdbx_seq_one_letter_code
_entity_poly.pdbx_strand_id
1 'polypeptide(L)'
;MSDVILELPVGNTNITDLFHFSPALVDDLKQILASERYQGRKGHNLRSMSARFRAVLIACRFIIANETNAYTLKQGFDAFVKDNYAFLKSLYRGDIRTHLFKELLLAVGAYRGTPVLKHHYQSDLWAFYFEEQNVWRHIDSADLKEAMPRTHGEMTALLDSEIELLGQKNYNIETLHTRFTKARRLLRERLAPKFKAEFELHGLQAFSVDNNRIQKSLLQAIQNDVQQKKISIRTGTGYFEVVRWLMEVTGQEFVDAYRISMQRYQTHAKRESLEKTYNDEELIELVFHLEQAIEKARDSKQRVTLYFAKIQLKTCWNTAPMCAIELSDIKEIELPTSKKQWRSCCKKLAKGMT
;
A
#
# COMPACT_ATOMS: atom_id res chain seq x y z
N MET A 1 -19.65 -20.78 49.70
CA MET A 1 -19.15 -21.18 48.37
C MET A 1 -17.66 -20.86 48.33
N SER A 2 -16.83 -21.80 47.90
CA SER A 2 -15.38 -21.60 47.79
C SER A 2 -15.06 -20.68 46.61
N ASP A 3 -14.20 -19.69 46.83
CA ASP A 3 -13.72 -18.82 45.76
C ASP A 3 -12.96 -19.62 44.69
N VAL A 4 -13.28 -19.37 43.42
CA VAL A 4 -12.54 -19.90 42.27
C VAL A 4 -11.45 -18.89 41.93
N ILE A 5 -10.21 -19.24 42.25
CA ILE A 5 -9.03 -18.43 41.96
C ILE A 5 -8.30 -18.99 40.72
N LEU A 6 -7.92 -18.09 39.81
CA LEU A 6 -7.06 -18.40 38.67
C LEU A 6 -5.65 -17.89 38.92
N GLU A 7 -4.69 -18.81 38.96
CA GLU A 7 -3.27 -18.52 39.08
C GLU A 7 -2.72 -18.03 37.73
N LEU A 8 -2.11 -16.85 37.72
CA LEU A 8 -1.48 -16.26 36.54
C LEU A 8 0.05 -16.42 36.66
N PRO A 9 0.82 -16.25 35.57
CA PRO A 9 2.28 -16.29 35.64
C PRO A 9 2.86 -15.31 36.67
N VAL A 10 2.16 -14.19 36.92
CA VAL A 10 2.46 -13.24 38.01
C VAL A 10 1.16 -12.87 38.74
N GLY A 11 1.02 -13.44 39.95
CA GLY A 11 -0.09 -13.25 40.88
C GLY A 11 -1.32 -14.09 40.52
N ASN A 12 -2.45 -13.79 41.16
CA ASN A 12 -3.70 -14.51 40.92
C ASN A 12 -4.87 -13.54 40.72
N THR A 13 -6.05 -14.08 40.44
CA THR A 13 -7.29 -13.32 40.28
C THR A 13 -8.52 -14.19 40.58
N ASN A 14 -9.51 -13.61 41.26
CA ASN A 14 -10.79 -14.27 41.49
C ASN A 14 -11.60 -14.27 40.18
N ILE A 15 -12.14 -15.44 39.83
CA ILE A 15 -12.98 -15.68 38.64
C ILE A 15 -14.28 -16.41 39.01
N THR A 16 -14.68 -16.40 40.28
CA THR A 16 -15.90 -17.03 40.78
C THR A 16 -17.14 -16.56 40.00
N ASP A 17 -17.19 -15.27 39.67
CA ASP A 17 -18.25 -14.67 38.87
C ASP A 17 -18.32 -15.25 37.46
N LEU A 18 -17.17 -15.38 36.78
CA LEU A 18 -17.08 -15.97 35.45
C LEU A 18 -17.41 -17.47 35.47
N PHE A 19 -17.00 -18.18 36.52
CA PHE A 19 -17.31 -19.61 36.69
C PHE A 19 -18.81 -19.85 36.88
N HIS A 20 -19.47 -19.04 37.71
CA HIS A 20 -20.92 -19.10 37.88
C HIS A 20 -21.68 -18.73 36.61
N PHE A 21 -21.16 -17.80 35.81
CA PHE A 21 -21.75 -17.45 34.53
C PHE A 21 -21.64 -18.61 33.52
N SER A 22 -20.44 -19.17 33.37
CA SER A 22 -20.15 -20.28 32.45
C SER A 22 -18.86 -21.04 32.83
N PRO A 23 -18.97 -22.30 33.27
CA PRO A 23 -17.80 -23.16 33.47
C PRO A 23 -17.00 -23.38 32.18
N ALA A 24 -17.67 -23.55 31.04
CA ALA A 24 -17.02 -23.73 29.74
C ALA A 24 -16.13 -22.52 29.37
N LEU A 25 -16.60 -21.29 29.65
CA LEU A 25 -15.80 -20.08 29.46
C LEU A 25 -14.52 -20.11 30.32
N VAL A 26 -14.61 -20.58 31.55
CA VAL A 26 -13.46 -20.67 32.45
C VAL A 26 -12.46 -21.72 31.98
N ASP A 27 -12.92 -22.85 31.45
CA ASP A 27 -12.04 -23.89 30.91
C ASP A 27 -11.29 -23.39 29.68
N ASP A 28 -11.95 -22.67 28.78
CA ASP A 28 -11.30 -22.01 27.64
C ASP A 28 -10.29 -20.94 28.09
N LEU A 29 -10.62 -20.15 29.11
CA LEU A 29 -9.70 -19.16 29.67
C LEU A 29 -8.44 -19.82 30.25
N LYS A 30 -8.57 -20.96 30.92
CA LYS A 30 -7.41 -21.74 31.41
C LYS A 30 -6.57 -22.26 30.24
N GLN A 31 -7.20 -22.76 29.18
CA GLN A 31 -6.51 -23.20 27.97
C GLN A 31 -5.74 -22.04 27.32
N ILE A 32 -6.37 -20.87 27.18
CA ILE A 32 -5.73 -19.67 26.63
C ILE A 32 -4.55 -19.25 27.50
N LEU A 33 -4.70 -19.25 28.82
CA LEU A 33 -3.64 -18.90 29.76
C LEU A 33 -2.42 -19.83 29.63
N ALA A 34 -2.65 -21.11 29.34
CA ALA A 34 -1.60 -22.09 29.10
C ALA A 34 -0.87 -21.91 27.75
N SER A 35 -1.37 -21.06 26.85
CA SER A 35 -0.74 -20.83 25.54
C SER A 35 0.64 -20.16 25.67
N GLU A 36 1.51 -20.41 24.67
CA GLU A 36 2.88 -19.88 24.63
C GLU A 36 2.97 -18.39 24.92
N ARG A 37 2.01 -17.62 24.39
CA ARG A 37 1.93 -16.17 24.53
C ARG A 37 1.86 -15.76 26.00
N TYR A 38 0.89 -16.31 26.74
CA TYR A 38 0.65 -15.89 28.12
C TYR A 38 1.66 -16.51 29.09
N GLN A 39 2.30 -17.61 28.71
CA GLN A 39 3.44 -18.20 29.43
C GLN A 39 4.78 -17.48 29.19
N GLY A 40 4.78 -16.32 28.52
CA GLY A 40 6.00 -15.51 28.34
C GLY A 40 6.98 -16.03 27.29
N ARG A 41 6.61 -17.05 26.50
CA ARG A 41 7.46 -17.55 25.43
C ARG A 41 7.60 -16.50 24.33
N LYS A 42 8.62 -16.64 23.48
CA LYS A 42 8.95 -15.70 22.39
C LYS A 42 9.29 -14.27 22.89
N GLY A 43 9.91 -14.18 24.06
CA GLY A 43 10.44 -12.92 24.61
C GLY A 43 9.39 -12.03 25.30
N HIS A 44 8.22 -12.56 25.64
CA HIS A 44 7.18 -11.78 26.32
C HIS A 44 7.43 -11.67 27.83
N ASN A 45 7.27 -10.46 28.38
CA ASN A 45 7.38 -10.23 29.82
C ASN A 45 6.17 -10.81 30.57
N LEU A 46 6.43 -11.67 31.58
CA LEU A 46 5.38 -12.36 32.35
C LEU A 46 4.45 -11.42 33.11
N ARG A 47 4.97 -10.30 33.65
CA ARG A 47 4.17 -9.29 34.34
C ARG A 47 3.21 -8.61 33.36
N SER A 48 3.71 -8.26 32.17
CA SER A 48 2.89 -7.71 31.09
C SER A 48 1.85 -8.71 30.60
N MET A 49 2.21 -9.99 30.41
CA MET A 49 1.24 -11.01 29.97
C MET A 49 0.15 -11.25 31.00
N SER A 50 0.49 -11.26 32.29
CA SER A 50 -0.49 -11.39 33.37
C SER A 50 -1.43 -10.18 33.43
N ALA A 51 -0.93 -8.96 33.18
CA ALA A 51 -1.77 -7.76 33.09
C ALA A 51 -2.70 -7.81 31.85
N ARG A 52 -2.19 -8.24 30.70
CA ARG A 52 -2.98 -8.41 29.47
C ARG A 52 -4.05 -9.49 29.61
N PHE A 53 -3.74 -10.60 30.28
CA PHE A 53 -4.73 -11.64 30.55
C PHE A 53 -5.83 -11.12 31.49
N ARG A 54 -5.50 -10.31 32.51
CA ARG A 54 -6.51 -9.62 33.31
C ARG A 54 -7.41 -8.70 32.47
N ALA A 55 -6.87 -8.06 31.44
CA ALA A 55 -7.68 -7.28 30.50
C ALA A 55 -8.67 -8.17 29.70
N VAL A 56 -8.30 -9.40 29.35
CA VAL A 56 -9.22 -10.39 28.75
C VAL A 56 -10.37 -10.71 29.71
N LEU A 57 -10.06 -10.96 30.98
CA LEU A 57 -11.09 -11.21 32.01
C LEU A 57 -12.03 -10.00 32.17
N ILE A 58 -11.48 -8.78 32.18
CA ILE A 58 -12.27 -7.54 32.20
C ILE A 58 -13.15 -7.43 30.95
N ALA A 59 -12.65 -7.80 29.77
CA ALA A 59 -13.44 -7.82 28.54
C ALA A 59 -14.62 -8.81 28.65
N CYS A 60 -14.38 -10.03 29.13
CA CYS A 60 -15.46 -11.01 29.36
C CYS A 60 -16.51 -10.49 30.34
N ARG A 61 -16.10 -9.90 31.47
CA ARG A 61 -17.02 -9.29 32.44
C ARG A 61 -17.83 -8.14 31.85
N PHE A 62 -17.18 -7.28 31.07
CA PHE A 62 -17.84 -6.17 30.38
C PHE A 62 -18.93 -6.71 29.44
N ILE A 63 -18.60 -7.71 28.63
CA ILE A 63 -19.56 -8.35 27.72
C ILE A 63 -20.75 -8.91 28.50
N ILE A 64 -20.48 -9.68 29.57
CA ILE A 64 -21.53 -10.29 30.40
C ILE A 64 -22.48 -9.24 30.98
N ALA A 65 -21.97 -8.09 31.40
CA ALA A 65 -22.76 -7.06 32.05
C ALA A 65 -23.50 -6.12 31.08
N ASN A 66 -23.01 -5.93 29.86
CA ASN A 66 -23.49 -4.86 28.98
C ASN A 66 -24.05 -5.34 27.64
N GLU A 67 -23.75 -6.57 27.20
CA GLU A 67 -24.16 -7.04 25.88
C GLU A 67 -25.44 -7.86 25.96
N THR A 68 -26.44 -7.51 25.14
CA THR A 68 -27.75 -8.18 25.12
C THR A 68 -27.63 -9.68 24.80
N ASN A 69 -26.64 -10.03 23.98
CA ASN A 69 -26.36 -11.41 23.57
C ASN A 69 -25.24 -12.07 24.40
N ALA A 70 -24.95 -11.55 25.59
CA ALA A 70 -23.94 -12.08 26.50
C ALA A 70 -24.10 -13.59 26.77
N TYR A 71 -25.33 -14.11 26.78
CA TYR A 71 -25.60 -15.54 26.99
C TYR A 71 -24.88 -16.45 25.98
N THR A 72 -24.49 -15.94 24.81
CA THR A 72 -23.70 -16.68 23.81
C THR A 72 -22.35 -17.13 24.39
N LEU A 73 -21.76 -16.35 25.30
CA LEU A 73 -20.52 -16.72 26.01
C LEU A 73 -20.65 -17.96 26.91
N LYS A 74 -21.86 -18.47 27.14
CA LYS A 74 -22.02 -19.78 27.80
C LYS A 74 -21.44 -20.93 26.97
N GLN A 75 -21.28 -20.74 25.67
CA GLN A 75 -20.57 -21.66 24.77
C GLN A 75 -19.04 -21.50 24.82
N GLY A 76 -18.51 -20.64 25.70
CA GLY A 76 -17.07 -20.38 25.77
C GLY A 76 -16.57 -19.49 24.63
N PHE A 77 -15.31 -19.65 24.25
CA PHE A 77 -14.63 -18.87 23.22
C PHE A 77 -15.05 -19.26 21.79
N ASP A 78 -15.66 -20.42 21.59
CA ASP A 78 -16.28 -20.81 20.32
C ASP A 78 -17.37 -19.81 19.88
N ALA A 79 -18.04 -19.17 20.85
CA ALA A 79 -19.04 -18.12 20.61
C ALA A 79 -18.51 -16.97 19.74
N PHE A 80 -17.22 -16.66 19.82
CA PHE A 80 -16.61 -15.56 19.07
C PHE A 80 -16.36 -15.90 17.59
N VAL A 81 -16.35 -17.18 17.23
CA VAL A 81 -15.99 -17.68 15.89
C VAL A 81 -17.22 -18.15 15.13
N LYS A 82 -18.21 -18.67 15.86
CA LYS A 82 -19.47 -19.19 15.33
C LYS A 82 -20.19 -18.18 14.43
N ASP A 83 -20.94 -18.71 13.47
CA ASP A 83 -21.77 -17.94 12.53
C ASP A 83 -20.99 -16.85 11.80
N ASN A 84 -19.79 -17.20 11.33
CA ASN A 84 -18.87 -16.28 10.66
C ASN A 84 -18.57 -15.03 11.51
N TYR A 85 -18.14 -15.25 12.76
CA TYR A 85 -17.75 -14.21 13.73
C TYR A 85 -18.87 -13.22 14.07
N ALA A 86 -20.15 -13.64 14.00
CA ALA A 86 -21.30 -12.75 14.22
C ALA A 86 -21.23 -12.01 15.57
N PHE A 87 -20.82 -12.71 16.63
CA PHE A 87 -20.69 -12.11 17.95
C PHE A 87 -19.52 -11.12 18.04
N LEU A 88 -18.37 -11.41 17.44
CA LEU A 88 -17.27 -10.43 17.37
C LEU A 88 -17.66 -9.19 16.55
N LYS A 89 -18.44 -9.35 15.49
CA LYS A 89 -18.98 -8.24 14.68
C LYS A 89 -19.90 -7.34 15.50
N SER A 90 -20.77 -7.90 16.35
CA SER A 90 -21.63 -7.11 17.23
C SER A 90 -20.81 -6.36 18.27
N LEU A 91 -19.84 -7.02 18.91
CA LEU A 91 -18.95 -6.41 19.89
C LEU A 91 -18.11 -5.28 19.30
N TYR A 92 -17.60 -5.43 18.08
CA TYR A 92 -16.84 -4.38 17.40
C TYR A 92 -17.67 -3.10 17.18
N ARG A 93 -18.99 -3.23 17.02
CA ARG A 93 -19.92 -2.10 16.86
C ARG A 93 -20.45 -1.56 18.20
N GLY A 94 -20.20 -2.27 19.30
CA GLY A 94 -20.67 -1.91 20.63
C GLY A 94 -19.69 -1.00 21.39
N ASP A 95 -19.94 -0.84 22.68
CA ASP A 95 -19.25 0.14 23.55
C ASP A 95 -17.99 -0.43 24.24
N ILE A 96 -17.55 -1.63 23.87
CA ILE A 96 -16.34 -2.21 24.44
C ILE A 96 -15.12 -1.34 24.12
N ARG A 97 -14.34 -1.02 25.15
CA ARG A 97 -13.12 -0.21 24.99
C ARG A 97 -12.15 -0.88 24.02
N THR A 98 -11.61 -0.11 23.08
CA THR A 98 -10.72 -0.59 22.01
C THR A 98 -9.55 -1.45 22.50
N HIS A 99 -8.94 -1.14 23.64
CA HIS A 99 -7.84 -1.94 24.19
C HIS A 99 -8.31 -3.30 24.73
N LEU A 100 -9.49 -3.37 25.35
CA LEU A 100 -10.09 -4.62 25.83
C LEU A 100 -10.44 -5.52 24.65
N PHE A 101 -11.06 -4.93 23.62
CA PHE A 101 -11.40 -5.65 22.40
C PHE A 101 -10.14 -6.21 21.71
N LYS A 102 -9.05 -5.44 21.64
CA LYS A 102 -7.77 -5.93 21.09
C LYS A 102 -7.20 -7.11 21.88
N GLU A 103 -7.21 -7.05 23.22
CA GLU A 103 -6.74 -8.18 24.03
C GLU A 103 -7.65 -9.39 23.89
N LEU A 104 -8.97 -9.19 23.76
CA LEU A 104 -9.93 -10.24 23.49
C LEU A 104 -9.66 -10.93 22.15
N LEU A 105 -9.42 -10.17 21.06
CA LEU A 105 -9.08 -10.75 19.75
C LEU A 105 -7.80 -11.61 19.81
N LEU A 106 -6.82 -11.19 20.62
CA LEU A 106 -5.58 -11.93 20.82
C LEU A 106 -5.82 -13.23 21.61
N ALA A 107 -6.71 -13.19 22.60
CA ALA A 107 -7.14 -14.37 23.34
C ALA A 107 -7.92 -15.36 22.46
N VAL A 108 -8.85 -14.88 21.63
CA VAL A 108 -9.55 -15.70 20.64
C VAL A 108 -8.57 -16.29 19.62
N GLY A 109 -7.57 -15.52 19.18
CA GLY A 109 -6.54 -16.03 18.30
C GLY A 109 -5.68 -17.13 18.94
N ALA A 110 -5.35 -16.98 20.23
CA ALA A 110 -4.62 -17.99 20.99
C ALA A 110 -5.46 -19.26 21.20
N TYR A 111 -6.76 -19.11 21.47
CA TYR A 111 -7.70 -20.22 21.59
C TYR A 111 -7.78 -21.07 20.32
N ARG A 112 -7.90 -20.40 19.15
CA ARG A 112 -8.00 -21.06 17.84
C ARG A 112 -6.69 -21.60 17.29
N GLY A 113 -5.56 -21.14 17.82
CA GLY A 113 -4.24 -21.34 17.20
C GLY A 113 -3.97 -20.50 15.94
N THR A 114 -4.95 -19.71 15.47
CA THR A 114 -4.81 -18.82 14.30
C THR A 114 -5.27 -17.41 14.62
N PRO A 115 -4.56 -16.35 14.17
CA PRO A 115 -4.95 -14.96 14.42
C PRO A 115 -6.35 -14.61 13.91
N VAL A 116 -7.10 -13.82 14.68
CA VAL A 116 -8.33 -13.20 14.20
C VAL A 116 -7.99 -11.96 13.37
N LEU A 117 -8.23 -12.05 12.06
CA LEU A 117 -7.94 -10.98 11.11
C LEU A 117 -9.01 -9.89 11.10
N LYS A 118 -8.63 -8.68 10.72
CA LYS A 118 -9.50 -7.49 10.71
C LYS A 118 -10.79 -7.70 9.91
N HIS A 119 -10.70 -8.32 8.73
CA HIS A 119 -11.85 -8.59 7.86
C HIS A 119 -12.79 -9.69 8.38
N HIS A 120 -12.43 -10.42 9.45
CA HIS A 120 -13.35 -11.38 10.08
C HIS A 120 -14.45 -10.67 10.87
N TYR A 121 -14.14 -9.53 11.51
CA TYR A 121 -15.06 -8.85 12.43
C TYR A 121 -15.43 -7.41 12.02
N GLN A 122 -14.69 -6.81 11.08
CA GLN A 122 -15.08 -5.54 10.48
C GLN A 122 -15.83 -5.81 9.18
N SER A 123 -16.99 -5.17 9.01
CA SER A 123 -17.73 -5.24 7.76
C SER A 123 -17.09 -4.35 6.69
N ASP A 124 -17.39 -4.65 5.42
CA ASP A 124 -17.10 -3.77 4.28
C ASP A 124 -15.60 -3.50 4.05
N LEU A 125 -14.76 -4.48 4.39
CA LEU A 125 -13.34 -4.50 4.03
C LEU A 125 -13.09 -5.52 2.92
N TRP A 126 -12.57 -5.04 1.80
CA TRP A 126 -11.99 -5.92 0.78
C TRP A 126 -10.57 -6.31 1.18
N ALA A 127 -10.32 -7.60 1.32
CA ALA A 127 -9.08 -8.15 1.87
C ALA A 127 -8.22 -8.79 0.79
N PHE A 128 -6.91 -8.52 0.84
CA PHE A 128 -5.93 -8.99 -0.12
C PHE A 128 -4.75 -9.59 0.64
N TYR A 129 -4.43 -10.86 0.40
CA TYR A 129 -3.29 -11.52 1.03
C TYR A 129 -2.05 -11.45 0.14
N PHE A 130 -1.02 -10.80 0.64
CA PHE A 130 0.26 -10.63 -0.05
C PHE A 130 1.23 -11.69 0.46
N GLU A 131 1.39 -12.77 -0.30
CA GLU A 131 2.15 -13.96 0.11
C GLU A 131 3.63 -13.66 0.35
N GLU A 132 4.28 -12.92 -0.56
CA GLU A 132 5.71 -12.58 -0.47
C GLU A 132 6.06 -11.81 0.81
N GLN A 133 5.16 -10.94 1.27
CA GLN A 133 5.37 -10.17 2.49
C GLN A 133 4.68 -10.81 3.71
N ASN A 134 3.90 -11.88 3.52
CA ASN A 134 3.05 -12.50 4.54
C ASN A 134 2.18 -11.46 5.29
N VAL A 135 1.52 -10.57 4.54
CA VAL A 135 0.71 -9.48 5.09
C VAL A 135 -0.65 -9.39 4.40
N TRP A 136 -1.68 -9.13 5.21
CA TRP A 136 -3.00 -8.74 4.69
C TRP A 136 -3.08 -7.23 4.49
N ARG A 137 -3.51 -6.81 3.30
CA ARG A 137 -3.92 -5.42 3.02
C ARG A 137 -5.42 -5.36 2.87
N HIS A 138 -5.99 -4.21 3.22
CA HIS A 138 -7.43 -3.99 3.21
C HIS A 138 -7.77 -2.69 2.51
N ILE A 139 -8.86 -2.71 1.75
CA ILE A 139 -9.51 -1.51 1.21
C ILE A 139 -10.83 -1.34 1.95
N ASP A 140 -10.99 -0.21 2.64
CA ASP A 140 -12.26 0.18 3.24
C ASP A 140 -13.25 0.54 2.13
N SER A 141 -14.36 -0.17 2.05
CA SER A 141 -15.39 -0.02 1.02
C SER A 141 -16.74 0.48 1.57
N ALA A 142 -16.80 0.85 2.86
CA ALA A 142 -18.04 1.29 3.52
C ALA A 142 -18.66 2.52 2.86
N ASP A 143 -17.83 3.48 2.44
CA ASP A 143 -18.24 4.69 1.74
C ASP A 143 -18.84 4.44 0.35
N LEU A 144 -18.35 3.40 -0.34
CA LEU A 144 -18.93 2.97 -1.61
C LEU A 144 -20.26 2.27 -1.37
N LYS A 145 -20.36 1.43 -0.34
CA LYS A 145 -21.61 0.76 0.02
C LYS A 145 -22.71 1.76 0.38
N GLU A 146 -22.39 2.79 1.14
CA GLU A 146 -23.33 3.87 1.47
C GLU A 146 -23.79 4.62 0.21
N ALA A 147 -22.86 4.89 -0.71
CA ALA A 147 -23.16 5.64 -1.92
C ALA A 147 -23.94 4.83 -2.95
N MET A 148 -23.52 3.59 -3.21
CA MET A 148 -24.01 2.70 -4.27
C MET A 148 -24.01 1.22 -3.79
N PRO A 149 -24.98 0.80 -2.95
CA PRO A 149 -24.98 -0.51 -2.30
C PRO A 149 -25.03 -1.68 -3.29
N ARG A 150 -25.80 -1.58 -4.38
CA ARG A 150 -25.84 -2.65 -5.38
C ARG A 150 -24.48 -2.85 -6.04
N THR A 151 -23.84 -1.75 -6.44
CA THR A 151 -22.52 -1.77 -7.07
C THR A 151 -21.45 -2.28 -6.12
N HIS A 152 -21.54 -1.94 -4.84
CA HIS A 152 -20.67 -2.50 -3.79
C HIS A 152 -20.81 -4.02 -3.69
N GLY A 153 -22.04 -4.54 -3.70
CA GLY A 153 -22.31 -5.98 -3.69
C GLY A 153 -21.68 -6.70 -4.89
N GLU A 154 -21.87 -6.17 -6.10
CA GLU A 154 -21.28 -6.73 -7.32
C GLU A 154 -19.75 -6.68 -7.33
N MET A 155 -19.15 -5.56 -6.88
CA MET A 155 -17.70 -5.46 -6.73
C MET A 155 -17.15 -6.44 -5.68
N THR A 156 -17.90 -6.71 -4.60
CA THR A 156 -17.50 -7.68 -3.58
C THR A 156 -17.54 -9.10 -4.13
N ALA A 157 -18.62 -9.47 -4.84
CA ALA A 157 -18.69 -10.77 -5.52
C ALA A 157 -17.60 -10.94 -6.59
N LEU A 158 -17.29 -9.86 -7.33
CA LEU A 158 -16.20 -9.84 -8.29
C LEU A 158 -14.85 -10.07 -7.60
N LEU A 159 -14.62 -9.47 -6.43
CA LEU A 159 -13.37 -9.68 -5.69
C LEU A 159 -13.17 -11.15 -5.33
N ASP A 160 -14.20 -11.78 -4.77
CA ASP A 160 -14.13 -13.18 -4.33
C ASP A 160 -13.80 -14.09 -5.52
N SER A 161 -14.48 -13.90 -6.65
CA SER A 161 -14.21 -14.61 -7.91
C SER A 161 -12.80 -14.36 -8.44
N GLU A 162 -12.34 -13.11 -8.42
CA GLU A 162 -11.02 -12.74 -8.93
C GLU A 162 -9.87 -13.24 -8.04
N ILE A 163 -10.08 -13.38 -6.73
CA ILE A 163 -9.13 -14.03 -5.81
C ILE A 163 -9.08 -15.54 -6.07
N GLU A 164 -10.24 -16.19 -6.22
CA GLU A 164 -10.32 -17.64 -6.48
C GLU A 164 -9.61 -18.03 -7.79
N LEU A 165 -9.79 -17.22 -8.83
CA LEU A 165 -9.22 -17.47 -10.15
C LEU A 165 -7.82 -16.86 -10.34
N LEU A 166 -7.25 -16.19 -9.33
CA LEU A 166 -6.03 -15.40 -9.46
C LEU A 166 -4.85 -16.22 -10.03
N GLY A 167 -4.71 -17.48 -9.63
CA GLY A 167 -3.66 -18.38 -10.13
C GLY A 167 -3.76 -18.70 -11.63
N GLN A 168 -4.90 -18.41 -12.27
CA GLN A 168 -5.15 -18.61 -13.70
C GLN A 168 -5.02 -17.30 -14.50
N LYS A 169 -4.82 -16.15 -13.82
CA LYS A 169 -4.77 -14.83 -14.44
C LYS A 169 -3.32 -14.43 -14.76
N ASN A 170 -3.18 -13.47 -15.67
CA ASN A 170 -1.88 -12.90 -16.05
C ASN A 170 -1.44 -11.73 -15.13
N TYR A 171 -2.01 -11.61 -13.94
CA TYR A 171 -1.64 -10.60 -12.94
C TYR A 171 -1.68 -11.16 -11.53
N ASN A 172 -0.91 -10.52 -10.65
CA ASN A 172 -0.77 -10.90 -9.25
C ASN A 172 -1.72 -10.13 -8.32
N ILE A 173 -1.67 -10.47 -7.03
CA ILE A 173 -2.49 -9.83 -5.99
C ILE A 173 -2.24 -8.33 -5.87
N GLU A 174 -1.00 -7.87 -6.11
CA GLU A 174 -0.66 -6.44 -6.03
C GLU A 174 -1.38 -5.62 -7.10
N THR A 175 -1.46 -6.19 -8.31
CA THR A 175 -2.18 -5.60 -9.43
C THR A 175 -3.68 -5.60 -9.17
N LEU A 176 -4.23 -6.71 -8.65
CA LEU A 176 -5.65 -6.79 -8.28
C LEU A 176 -6.01 -5.75 -7.21
N HIS A 177 -5.22 -5.64 -6.14
CA HIS A 177 -5.39 -4.64 -5.10
C HIS A 177 -5.36 -3.21 -5.68
N THR A 178 -4.43 -2.93 -6.59
CA THR A 178 -4.33 -1.62 -7.26
C THR A 178 -5.55 -1.32 -8.13
N ARG A 179 -6.06 -2.33 -8.85
CA ARG A 179 -7.28 -2.20 -9.67
C ARG A 179 -8.49 -1.91 -8.80
N PHE A 180 -8.71 -2.66 -7.73
CA PHE A 180 -9.80 -2.41 -6.78
C PHE A 180 -9.71 -1.05 -6.10
N THR A 181 -8.50 -0.62 -5.71
CA THR A 181 -8.27 0.72 -5.13
C THR A 181 -8.73 1.83 -6.09
N LYS A 182 -8.31 1.74 -7.35
CA LYS A 182 -8.67 2.71 -8.39
C LYS A 182 -10.14 2.61 -8.80
N ALA A 183 -10.68 1.40 -8.93
CA ALA A 183 -12.08 1.16 -9.26
C ALA A 183 -13.01 1.78 -8.22
N ARG A 184 -12.76 1.50 -6.92
CA ARG A 184 -13.48 2.14 -5.82
C ARG A 184 -13.46 3.66 -5.96
N ARG A 185 -12.28 4.23 -6.20
CA ARG A 185 -12.13 5.69 -6.34
C ARG A 185 -12.94 6.24 -7.50
N LEU A 186 -12.90 5.60 -8.68
CA LEU A 186 -13.70 6.02 -9.84
C LEU A 186 -15.20 5.92 -9.56
N LEU A 187 -15.64 4.78 -9.02
CA LEU A 187 -17.03 4.53 -8.65
C LEU A 187 -17.53 5.57 -7.63
N ARG A 188 -16.78 5.82 -6.57
CA ARG A 188 -17.18 6.73 -5.49
C ARG A 188 -17.07 8.21 -5.84
N GLU A 189 -15.93 8.64 -6.39
CA GLU A 189 -15.64 10.07 -6.58
C GLU A 189 -16.17 10.62 -7.90
N ARG A 190 -16.27 9.79 -8.95
CA ARG A 190 -16.62 10.27 -10.30
C ARG A 190 -17.99 9.81 -10.77
N LEU A 191 -18.40 8.60 -10.42
CA LEU A 191 -19.64 8.00 -10.92
C LEU A 191 -20.81 8.21 -9.97
N ALA A 192 -20.66 7.88 -8.68
CA ALA A 192 -21.73 8.04 -7.69
C ALA A 192 -22.36 9.44 -7.65
N PRO A 193 -21.61 10.56 -7.76
CA PRO A 193 -22.21 11.89 -7.72
C PRO A 193 -23.12 12.21 -8.91
N LYS A 194 -22.98 11.50 -10.04
CA LYS A 194 -23.65 11.83 -11.31
C LYS A 194 -24.57 10.75 -11.83
N PHE A 195 -24.28 9.49 -11.53
CA PHE A 195 -24.89 8.32 -12.18
C PHE A 195 -25.40 7.28 -11.16
N LYS A 196 -25.56 7.66 -9.88
CA LYS A 196 -26.02 6.74 -8.84
C LYS A 196 -27.30 6.00 -9.23
N ALA A 197 -28.29 6.69 -9.79
CA ALA A 197 -29.58 6.08 -10.13
C ALA A 197 -29.42 4.94 -11.16
N GLU A 198 -28.60 5.17 -12.21
CA GLU A 198 -28.33 4.17 -13.23
C GLU A 198 -27.53 2.97 -12.67
N PHE A 199 -26.57 3.21 -11.78
CA PHE A 199 -25.81 2.15 -11.11
C PHE A 199 -26.66 1.36 -10.10
N GLU A 200 -27.67 1.97 -9.47
CA GLU A 200 -28.62 1.22 -8.65
C GLU A 200 -29.59 0.39 -9.49
N LEU A 201 -29.96 0.86 -10.69
CA LEU A 201 -30.86 0.14 -11.59
C LEU A 201 -30.17 -1.00 -12.35
N HIS A 202 -28.92 -0.81 -12.76
CA HIS A 202 -28.21 -1.74 -13.65
C HIS A 202 -26.93 -2.34 -13.07
N GLY A 203 -26.48 -1.89 -11.90
CA GLY A 203 -25.20 -2.32 -11.33
C GLY A 203 -24.02 -1.90 -12.22
N LEU A 204 -22.97 -2.73 -12.26
CA LEU A 204 -21.81 -2.56 -13.13
C LEU A 204 -22.18 -2.61 -14.62
N GLN A 205 -23.32 -3.18 -15.00
CA GLN A 205 -23.79 -3.14 -16.40
C GLN A 205 -24.22 -1.74 -16.85
N ALA A 206 -24.36 -0.78 -15.92
CA ALA A 206 -24.61 0.62 -16.25
C ALA A 206 -23.55 1.23 -17.19
N PHE A 207 -22.33 0.67 -17.22
CA PHE A 207 -21.29 1.14 -18.15
C PHE A 207 -21.66 0.94 -19.62
N SER A 208 -22.45 -0.10 -19.96
CA SER A 208 -22.87 -0.40 -21.34
C SER A 208 -24.20 0.22 -21.76
N VAL A 209 -24.99 0.72 -20.80
CA VAL A 209 -26.31 1.32 -21.04
C VAL A 209 -26.19 2.59 -21.91
N ASP A 210 -27.25 2.89 -22.67
CA ASP A 210 -27.38 4.06 -23.54
C ASP A 210 -26.19 4.24 -24.49
N ASN A 211 -25.80 3.17 -25.19
CA ASN A 211 -24.66 3.19 -26.11
C ASN A 211 -23.37 3.65 -25.38
N ASN A 212 -23.09 3.06 -24.22
CA ASN A 212 -21.90 3.30 -23.41
C ASN A 212 -21.75 4.77 -22.95
N ARG A 213 -22.87 5.48 -22.72
CA ARG A 213 -22.87 6.92 -22.37
C ARG A 213 -22.02 7.21 -21.13
N ILE A 214 -22.19 6.39 -20.08
CA ILE A 214 -21.51 6.57 -18.79
C ILE A 214 -20.01 6.32 -18.95
N GLN A 215 -19.63 5.24 -19.66
CA GLN A 215 -18.23 4.94 -19.95
C GLN A 215 -17.56 6.06 -20.74
N LYS A 216 -18.19 6.54 -21.83
CA LYS A 216 -17.70 7.68 -22.63
C LYS A 216 -17.54 8.94 -21.79
N SER A 217 -18.55 9.29 -20.98
CA SER A 217 -18.51 10.45 -20.09
C SER A 217 -17.36 10.38 -19.08
N LEU A 218 -17.15 9.21 -18.48
CA LEU A 218 -16.04 8.98 -17.54
C LEU A 218 -14.68 9.13 -18.21
N LEU A 219 -14.47 8.47 -19.36
CA LEU A 219 -13.21 8.51 -20.09
C LEU A 219 -12.88 9.93 -20.57
N GLN A 220 -13.88 10.67 -21.06
CA GLN A 220 -13.74 12.08 -21.42
C GLN A 220 -13.33 12.95 -20.22
N ALA A 221 -13.99 12.77 -19.07
CA ALA A 221 -13.68 13.53 -17.86
C ALA A 221 -12.25 13.27 -17.37
N ILE A 222 -11.79 12.02 -17.42
CA ILE A 222 -10.41 11.66 -17.07
C ILE A 222 -9.41 12.30 -18.06
N GLN A 223 -9.69 12.23 -19.36
CA GLN A 223 -8.84 12.85 -20.38
C GLN A 223 -8.73 14.37 -20.18
N ASN A 224 -9.85 15.05 -19.92
CA ASN A 224 -9.88 16.48 -19.64
C ASN A 224 -9.06 16.84 -18.40
N ASP A 225 -9.15 16.05 -17.33
CA ASP A 225 -8.36 16.29 -16.11
C ASP A 225 -6.86 16.13 -16.34
N VAL A 226 -6.44 15.21 -17.21
CA VAL A 226 -5.04 15.07 -17.64
C VAL A 226 -4.60 16.30 -18.45
N GLN A 227 -5.41 16.74 -19.41
CA GLN A 227 -5.11 17.91 -20.24
C GLN A 227 -5.02 19.20 -19.41
N GLN A 228 -5.90 19.34 -18.42
CA GLN A 228 -5.89 20.45 -17.46
C GLN A 228 -4.85 20.30 -16.34
N LYS A 229 -4.01 19.25 -16.37
CA LYS A 229 -2.98 18.94 -15.37
C LYS A 229 -3.51 18.80 -13.93
N LYS A 230 -4.79 18.47 -13.76
CA LYS A 230 -5.38 18.14 -12.45
C LYS A 230 -4.92 16.77 -11.95
N ILE A 231 -4.64 15.86 -12.88
CA ILE A 231 -4.04 14.55 -12.60
C ILE A 231 -2.87 14.29 -13.56
N SER A 232 -1.92 13.44 -13.14
CA SER A 232 -0.81 13.04 -14.00
C SER A 232 -1.28 12.12 -15.13
N ILE A 233 -0.51 12.07 -16.22
CA ILE A 233 -0.72 11.14 -17.34
C ILE A 233 -0.73 9.68 -16.85
N ARG A 234 0.20 9.34 -15.94
CA ARG A 234 0.29 7.99 -15.35
C ARG A 234 -0.99 7.64 -14.59
N THR A 235 -1.52 8.58 -13.80
CA THR A 235 -2.78 8.40 -13.08
C THR A 235 -3.95 8.21 -14.05
N GLY A 236 -4.08 9.07 -15.06
CA GLY A 236 -5.15 8.98 -16.05
C GLY A 236 -5.12 7.67 -16.84
N THR A 237 -3.94 7.25 -17.29
CA THR A 237 -3.76 5.95 -17.97
C THR A 237 -4.15 4.81 -17.04
N GLY A 238 -3.68 4.86 -15.79
CA GLY A 238 -4.03 3.86 -14.80
C GLY A 238 -5.53 3.76 -14.52
N TYR A 239 -6.30 4.82 -14.72
CA TYR A 239 -7.77 4.75 -14.66
C TYR A 239 -8.37 4.14 -15.92
N PHE A 240 -7.88 4.49 -17.11
CA PHE A 240 -8.31 3.86 -18.37
C PHE A 240 -8.12 2.34 -18.34
N GLU A 241 -6.96 1.89 -17.86
CA GLU A 241 -6.65 0.45 -17.70
C GLU A 241 -7.63 -0.24 -16.75
N VAL A 242 -8.04 0.42 -15.68
CA VAL A 242 -8.99 -0.13 -14.71
C VAL A 242 -10.41 -0.19 -15.27
N VAL A 243 -10.84 0.83 -16.02
CA VAL A 243 -12.12 0.78 -16.73
C VAL A 243 -12.11 -0.36 -17.74
N ARG A 244 -11.04 -0.49 -18.54
CA ARG A 244 -10.89 -1.60 -19.50
C ARG A 244 -10.94 -2.96 -18.81
N TRP A 245 -10.19 -3.13 -17.72
CA TRP A 245 -10.21 -4.35 -16.91
C TRP A 245 -11.62 -4.64 -16.37
N LEU A 246 -12.32 -3.65 -15.82
CA LEU A 246 -13.68 -3.83 -15.33
C LEU A 246 -14.62 -4.30 -16.44
N MET A 247 -14.50 -3.76 -17.65
CA MET A 247 -15.32 -4.20 -18.78
C MET A 247 -15.03 -5.64 -19.16
N GLU A 248 -13.75 -6.00 -19.26
CA GLU A 248 -13.32 -7.35 -19.57
C GLU A 248 -13.86 -8.38 -18.56
N VAL A 249 -13.70 -8.15 -17.25
CA VAL A 249 -14.16 -9.10 -16.22
C VAL A 249 -15.68 -9.14 -16.05
N THR A 250 -16.39 -8.11 -16.52
CA THR A 250 -17.87 -8.08 -16.50
C THR A 250 -18.49 -8.46 -17.84
N GLY A 251 -17.69 -8.86 -18.83
CA GLY A 251 -18.16 -9.25 -20.16
C GLY A 251 -18.72 -8.11 -21.00
N GLN A 252 -18.34 -6.86 -20.69
CA GLN A 252 -18.79 -5.65 -21.38
C GLN A 252 -17.77 -5.20 -22.43
N GLU A 253 -18.24 -4.49 -23.46
CA GLU A 253 -17.36 -3.89 -24.46
C GLU A 253 -16.65 -2.64 -23.90
N PHE A 254 -15.35 -2.50 -24.18
CA PHE A 254 -14.62 -1.27 -23.90
C PHE A 254 -14.63 -0.34 -25.12
N VAL A 255 -15.22 0.85 -24.98
CA VAL A 255 -15.24 1.84 -26.06
C VAL A 255 -13.97 2.70 -26.06
N ASP A 256 -13.13 2.52 -27.07
CA ASP A 256 -11.91 3.32 -27.31
C ASP A 256 -12.23 4.68 -27.99
N ALA A 257 -13.16 5.45 -27.41
CA ALA A 257 -13.58 6.76 -27.95
C ALA A 257 -12.62 7.91 -27.59
N TYR A 258 -11.88 7.78 -26.48
CA TYR A 258 -10.98 8.81 -25.97
C TYR A 258 -9.58 8.22 -25.77
N ARG A 259 -8.53 9.02 -26.00
CA ARG A 259 -7.15 8.56 -25.86
C ARG A 259 -6.30 9.56 -25.09
N ILE A 260 -5.49 9.06 -24.17
CA ILE A 260 -4.45 9.85 -23.50
C ILE A 260 -3.16 9.67 -24.31
N SER A 261 -2.68 10.73 -24.98
CA SER A 261 -1.45 10.65 -25.77
C SER A 261 -0.23 10.43 -24.88
N MET A 262 0.40 9.28 -25.06
CA MET A 262 1.62 8.87 -24.35
C MET A 262 2.90 9.27 -25.07
N GLN A 263 2.83 9.80 -26.30
CA GLN A 263 4.00 9.95 -27.18
C GLN A 263 5.14 10.75 -26.54
N ARG A 264 4.82 11.85 -25.85
CA ARG A 264 5.82 12.70 -25.19
C ARG A 264 6.47 12.01 -23.99
N TYR A 265 5.71 11.21 -23.24
CA TYR A 265 6.22 10.44 -22.10
C TYR A 265 7.02 9.22 -22.54
N GLN A 266 6.55 8.46 -23.54
CA GLN A 266 7.31 7.36 -24.14
C GLN A 266 8.63 7.85 -24.74
N THR A 267 8.66 9.05 -25.31
CA THR A 267 9.91 9.67 -25.79
C THR A 267 10.85 10.02 -24.63
N HIS A 268 10.32 10.53 -23.50
CA HIS A 268 11.12 10.79 -22.29
C HIS A 268 11.61 9.52 -21.60
N ALA A 269 10.75 8.53 -21.37
CA ALA A 269 11.11 7.25 -20.77
C ALA A 269 12.08 6.46 -21.66
N LYS A 270 11.91 6.52 -23.00
CA LYS A 270 12.91 5.98 -23.93
C LYS A 270 14.24 6.70 -23.79
N ARG A 271 14.28 8.04 -23.71
CA ARG A 271 15.53 8.79 -23.46
C ARG A 271 16.19 8.38 -22.16
N GLU A 272 15.42 8.26 -21.08
CA GLU A 272 15.89 7.84 -19.75
C GLU A 272 16.43 6.40 -19.76
N SER A 273 15.84 5.49 -20.54
CA SER A 273 16.33 4.11 -20.73
C SER A 273 17.49 3.98 -21.73
N LEU A 274 17.66 4.95 -22.63
CA LEU A 274 18.69 4.96 -23.69
C LEU A 274 19.96 5.68 -23.25
N GLU A 275 19.87 6.60 -22.28
CA GLU A 275 21.03 7.16 -21.60
C GLU A 275 21.66 6.07 -20.73
N LYS A 276 22.60 5.30 -21.31
CA LYS A 276 23.54 4.47 -20.56
C LYS A 276 24.37 5.38 -19.67
N THR A 277 23.89 5.64 -18.46
CA THR A 277 24.63 6.35 -17.44
C THR A 277 25.61 5.39 -16.77
N TYR A 278 26.81 5.87 -16.45
CA TYR A 278 27.74 5.14 -15.61
C TYR A 278 27.22 5.16 -14.17
N ASN A 279 27.25 4.02 -13.48
CA ASN A 279 27.08 3.99 -12.04
C ASN A 279 28.37 4.46 -11.32
N ASP A 280 28.32 4.63 -10.00
CA ASP A 280 29.45 5.17 -9.22
C ASP A 280 30.73 4.32 -9.33
N GLU A 281 30.60 2.99 -9.38
CA GLU A 281 31.74 2.06 -9.51
C GLU A 281 32.37 2.15 -10.90
N GLU A 282 31.53 2.15 -11.95
CA GLU A 282 31.97 2.30 -13.34
C GLU A 282 32.64 3.67 -13.57
N LEU A 283 32.15 4.73 -12.92
CA LEU A 283 32.73 6.06 -13.01
C LEU A 283 34.11 6.12 -12.32
N ILE A 284 34.25 5.48 -11.16
CA ILE A 284 35.54 5.39 -10.44
C ILE A 284 36.57 4.64 -11.30
N GLU A 285 36.17 3.50 -11.89
CA GLU A 285 37.02 2.71 -12.76
C GLU A 285 37.43 3.47 -14.03
N LEU A 286 36.49 4.18 -14.66
CA LEU A 286 36.74 5.02 -15.82
C LEU A 286 37.75 6.14 -15.51
N VAL A 287 37.60 6.81 -14.37
CA VAL A 287 38.54 7.86 -13.92
C VAL A 287 39.92 7.26 -13.66
N PHE A 288 40.00 6.10 -13.02
CA PHE A 288 41.28 5.43 -12.75
C PHE A 288 42.05 5.10 -14.03
N HIS A 289 41.38 4.51 -15.03
CA HIS A 289 42.01 4.21 -16.31
C HIS A 289 42.38 5.47 -17.09
N LEU A 290 41.58 6.53 -16.99
CA LEU A 290 41.88 7.81 -17.62
C LEU A 290 43.15 8.45 -17.05
N GLU A 291 43.32 8.45 -15.72
CA GLU A 291 44.55 8.97 -15.08
C GLU A 291 45.79 8.18 -15.51
N GLN A 292 45.70 6.84 -15.52
CA GLN A 292 46.80 6.00 -16.02
C GLN A 292 47.12 6.28 -17.49
N ALA A 293 46.10 6.50 -18.32
CA ALA A 293 46.30 6.80 -19.73
C ALA A 293 46.99 8.16 -19.92
N ILE A 294 46.67 9.16 -19.10
CA ILE A 294 47.32 10.49 -19.12
C ILE A 294 48.80 10.36 -18.78
N GLU A 295 49.15 9.58 -17.76
CA GLU A 295 50.56 9.35 -17.37
C GLU A 295 51.36 8.63 -18.46
N LYS A 296 50.72 7.69 -19.18
CA LYS A 296 51.36 6.89 -20.23
C LYS A 296 51.34 7.56 -21.61
N ALA A 297 50.66 8.69 -21.78
CA ALA A 297 50.51 9.37 -23.06
C ALA A 297 51.86 9.92 -23.55
N ARG A 298 52.30 9.47 -24.74
CA ARG A 298 53.61 9.83 -25.31
C ARG A 298 53.55 11.05 -26.22
N ASP A 299 52.38 11.35 -26.78
CA ASP A 299 52.19 12.48 -27.68
C ASP A 299 51.23 13.54 -27.11
N SER A 300 51.42 14.78 -27.56
CA SER A 300 50.66 15.93 -27.07
C SER A 300 49.19 15.89 -27.46
N LYS A 301 48.83 15.27 -28.60
CA LYS A 301 47.44 15.19 -29.07
C LYS A 301 46.63 14.25 -28.19
N GLN A 302 47.15 13.05 -27.93
CA GLN A 302 46.59 12.09 -26.98
C GLN A 302 46.44 12.72 -25.60
N ARG A 303 47.46 13.44 -25.12
CA ARG A 303 47.40 14.07 -23.81
C ARG A 303 46.30 15.14 -23.73
N VAL A 304 46.13 15.94 -24.78
CA VAL A 304 45.04 16.93 -24.86
C VAL A 304 43.67 16.24 -24.88
N THR A 305 43.49 15.17 -25.67
CA THR A 305 42.23 14.42 -25.72
C THR A 305 41.88 13.79 -24.36
N LEU A 306 42.87 13.25 -23.66
CA LEU A 306 42.65 12.65 -22.34
C LEU A 306 42.33 13.71 -21.27
N TYR A 307 42.99 14.87 -21.30
CA TYR A 307 42.60 16.00 -20.43
C TYR A 307 41.22 16.56 -20.76
N PHE A 308 40.84 16.59 -22.04
CA PHE A 308 39.50 16.96 -22.48
C PHE A 308 38.45 16.01 -21.88
N ALA A 309 38.66 14.70 -21.97
CA ALA A 309 37.78 13.71 -21.33
C ALA A 309 37.73 13.88 -19.80
N LYS A 310 38.86 14.18 -19.15
CA LYS A 310 38.93 14.40 -17.70
C LYS A 310 38.12 15.60 -17.25
N ILE A 311 38.19 16.70 -18.01
CA ILE A 311 37.39 17.90 -17.75
C ILE A 311 35.91 17.56 -17.90
N GLN A 312 35.51 16.88 -18.98
CA GLN A 312 34.13 16.46 -19.21
C GLN A 312 33.57 15.60 -18.07
N LEU A 313 34.34 14.65 -17.54
CA LEU A 313 33.91 13.84 -16.39
C LEU A 313 33.79 14.64 -15.09
N LYS A 314 34.63 15.67 -14.90
CA LYS A 314 34.62 16.49 -13.67
C LYS A 314 33.58 17.60 -13.68
N THR A 315 33.26 18.15 -14.86
CA THR A 315 32.37 19.30 -15.00
C THR A 315 31.02 18.96 -15.62
N CYS A 316 30.88 17.76 -16.19
CA CYS A 316 29.72 17.33 -16.98
C CYS A 316 29.42 18.25 -18.18
N TRP A 317 30.43 18.96 -18.69
CA TRP A 317 30.25 19.83 -19.86
C TRP A 317 30.15 19.01 -21.15
N ASN A 318 29.24 19.41 -22.03
CA ASN A 318 29.14 18.83 -23.37
C ASN A 318 30.38 19.19 -24.21
N THR A 319 30.64 18.42 -25.27
CA THR A 319 31.79 18.63 -26.16
C THR A 319 31.80 20.03 -26.81
N ALA A 320 30.64 20.52 -27.24
CA ALA A 320 30.51 21.82 -27.91
C ALA A 320 30.99 23.01 -27.06
N PRO A 321 30.52 23.24 -25.81
CA PRO A 321 31.03 24.33 -24.99
C PRO A 321 32.51 24.17 -24.62
N MET A 322 33.03 22.94 -24.50
CA MET A 322 34.44 22.68 -24.21
C MET A 322 35.37 22.97 -25.38
N CYS A 323 34.99 22.61 -26.61
CA CYS A 323 35.78 22.93 -27.82
C CYS A 323 35.91 24.43 -28.07
N ALA A 324 34.98 25.22 -27.56
CA ALA A 324 34.97 26.67 -27.70
C ALA A 324 35.57 27.40 -26.47
N ILE A 325 36.27 26.70 -25.56
CA ILE A 325 36.94 27.34 -24.41
C ILE A 325 38.17 28.08 -24.92
N GLU A 326 38.27 29.36 -24.56
CA GLU A 326 39.47 30.16 -24.79
C GLU A 326 40.25 30.32 -23.47
N LEU A 327 41.54 30.65 -23.56
CA LEU A 327 42.37 30.88 -22.36
C LEU A 327 41.83 32.02 -21.50
N SER A 328 41.14 33.00 -22.11
CA SER A 328 40.47 34.13 -21.45
C SER A 328 39.30 33.69 -20.54
N ASP A 329 38.73 32.51 -20.79
CA ASP A 329 37.63 31.95 -19.99
C ASP A 329 38.15 31.34 -18.67
N ILE A 330 39.44 31.02 -18.58
CA ILE A 330 40.07 30.41 -17.40
C ILE A 330 40.70 31.50 -16.54
N LYS A 331 40.08 31.77 -15.39
CA LYS A 331 40.53 32.77 -14.41
C LYS A 331 41.13 32.08 -13.21
N GLU A 332 42.34 32.48 -12.84
CA GLU A 332 42.89 32.12 -11.54
C GLU A 332 42.24 33.00 -10.47
N ILE A 333 41.62 32.36 -9.48
CA ILE A 333 41.04 33.02 -8.31
C ILE A 333 41.88 32.59 -7.11
N GLU A 334 42.45 33.58 -6.42
CA GLU A 334 43.03 33.37 -5.11
C GLU A 334 41.91 33.42 -4.07
N LEU A 335 41.68 32.31 -3.37
CA LEU A 335 40.73 32.30 -2.26
C LEU A 335 41.42 32.87 -1.01
N PRO A 336 40.75 33.76 -0.25
CA PRO A 336 41.36 34.45 0.90
C PRO A 336 41.91 33.52 2.00
N THR A 337 41.44 32.27 2.05
CA THR A 337 41.68 31.32 3.14
C THR A 337 42.62 30.17 2.79
N SER A 338 43.14 30.09 1.57
CA SER A 338 44.02 28.98 1.16
C SER A 338 45.25 29.50 0.42
N LYS A 339 46.46 29.10 0.84
CA LYS A 339 47.72 29.40 0.14
C LYS A 339 47.85 28.70 -1.23
N LYS A 340 46.79 28.06 -1.74
CA LYS A 340 46.75 27.43 -3.08
C LYS A 340 45.92 28.29 -4.03
N GLN A 341 46.52 28.63 -5.16
CA GLN A 341 45.85 29.27 -6.30
C GLN A 341 44.85 28.27 -6.92
N TRP A 342 43.62 28.72 -7.16
CA TRP A 342 42.57 27.92 -7.79
C TRP A 342 42.27 28.45 -9.19
N ARG A 343 42.06 27.57 -10.17
CA ARG A 343 41.62 27.96 -11.52
C ARG A 343 40.12 27.73 -11.66
N SER A 344 39.38 28.76 -12.05
CA SER A 344 37.94 28.70 -12.33
C SER A 344 37.69 29.04 -13.80
N CYS A 345 36.80 28.31 -14.47
CA CYS A 345 36.40 28.63 -15.84
C CYS A 345 35.05 29.34 -15.81
N CYS A 346 34.98 30.58 -16.29
CA CYS A 346 33.76 31.40 -16.27
C CYS A 346 33.36 31.78 -17.70
N LYS A 347 32.54 30.94 -18.34
CA LYS A 347 31.92 31.30 -19.62
C LYS A 347 30.65 32.11 -19.38
N LYS A 348 30.59 33.35 -19.87
CA LYS A 348 29.30 34.04 -20.00
C LYS A 348 28.52 33.35 -21.12
N LEU A 349 27.28 32.94 -20.83
CA LEU A 349 26.34 32.48 -21.86
C LEU A 349 26.21 33.58 -22.92
N ALA A 350 26.74 33.33 -24.12
CA ALA A 350 26.49 34.19 -25.27
C ALA A 350 24.99 34.14 -25.55
N LYS A 351 24.30 35.27 -25.35
CA LYS A 351 22.93 35.45 -25.82
C LYS A 351 22.94 35.39 -27.35
N GLY A 352 22.24 34.41 -27.91
CA GLY A 352 21.83 34.42 -29.29
C GLY A 352 22.18 33.14 -30.05
N MET A 353 21.19 32.29 -30.25
CA MET A 353 20.77 31.84 -31.57
C MET A 353 19.43 31.10 -31.43
N THR A 354 18.39 31.80 -31.87
CA THR A 354 17.04 31.34 -32.23
C THR A 354 17.08 30.25 -33.29
#